data_AF-A0A0N0GLP1-F1
#
_entry.id   AF-A0A0N0GLP1-F1
#
_cell.length_a   1.000
_cell.length_b   1.000
_cell.length_c   1.000
_cell.angle_alpha   90.00
_cell.angle_beta   90.00
_cell.angle_gamma   90.00
#
_symmetry.space_group_name_H-M   'P 1'
#
loop_
_entity.id
_entity.type
_entity.pdbx_description
1 polymer ?
#
loop_
_entity_poly.entity_id
_entity_poly.type
_entity_poly.pdbx_seq_one_letter_code
_entity_poly.pdbx_strand_id
1 'polypeptide(L)'
;MNRPRIIMTSLLFAASAFCLADNNPLVGQFGHDFTQRKDEPVWEIKKDGAQYQLRSVAPGETAQAAHSLSDAERRKFWQTMSWPEDTSAAAQCVGDSEHMLCFVPAATRQKIDWLKSNKSDYFYYDQAAGVMQAQKVAH
;
A
#
# COMPACT_ATOMS: atom_id res chain seq x y z
N MET A 1 28.60 37.16 55.76
CA MET A 1 27.21 36.90 55.31
C MET A 1 27.27 36.46 53.86
N ASN A 2 26.86 35.22 53.60
CA ASN A 2 27.09 34.45 52.36
C ASN A 2 26.19 34.92 51.20
N ARG A 3 26.76 35.04 50.00
CA ARG A 3 26.01 35.12 48.73
C ARG A 3 25.76 33.70 48.20
N PRO A 4 24.51 33.28 47.89
CA PRO A 4 24.30 32.04 47.17
C PRO A 4 24.44 32.25 45.66
N ARG A 5 25.14 31.28 45.05
CA ARG A 5 25.47 31.15 43.64
C ARG A 5 24.23 30.93 42.77
N ILE A 6 24.25 31.57 41.61
CA ILE A 6 23.40 31.30 40.44
C ILE A 6 23.64 29.85 39.99
N ILE A 7 22.58 29.03 39.89
CA ILE A 7 22.59 27.77 39.15
C ILE A 7 21.61 27.93 38.00
N MET A 8 22.16 28.23 36.82
CA MET A 8 21.45 28.32 35.55
C MET A 8 21.37 26.90 34.98
N THR A 9 20.27 26.20 35.25
CA THR A 9 20.02 24.85 34.72
C THR A 9 19.47 24.98 33.31
N SER A 10 20.36 24.97 32.31
CA SER A 10 19.98 24.83 30.91
C SER A 10 19.40 23.43 30.64
N LEU A 11 18.08 23.33 30.53
CA LEU A 11 17.40 22.14 30.00
C LEU A 11 17.70 22.05 28.49
N LEU A 12 18.66 21.21 28.11
CA LEU A 12 18.83 20.72 26.75
C LEU A 12 17.68 19.75 26.42
N PHE A 13 16.64 20.25 25.76
CA PHE A 13 15.66 19.41 25.07
C PHE A 13 16.32 18.81 23.83
N ALA A 14 16.86 17.59 23.96
CA ALA A 14 17.23 16.76 22.82
C ALA A 14 15.95 16.28 22.12
N ALA A 15 15.49 17.00 21.09
CA ALA A 15 14.42 16.55 20.23
C ALA A 15 14.94 15.38 19.37
N SER A 16 14.69 14.16 19.80
CA SER A 16 14.85 12.97 18.96
C SER A 16 13.87 13.08 17.79
N ALA A 17 14.38 13.44 16.62
CA ALA A 17 13.64 13.32 15.38
C ALA A 17 13.43 11.81 15.12
N PHE A 18 12.29 11.28 15.54
CA PHE A 18 11.80 10.01 15.04
C PHE A 18 11.48 10.21 13.56
N CYS A 19 12.38 9.79 12.67
CA CYS A 19 11.98 9.48 11.30
C CYS A 19 10.92 8.38 11.40
N LEU A 20 9.65 8.77 11.40
CA LEU A 20 8.56 7.85 11.14
C LEU A 20 8.77 7.36 9.71
N ALA A 21 9.34 6.18 9.55
CA ALA A 21 9.29 5.49 8.28
C ALA A 21 7.81 5.36 7.90
N ASP A 22 7.41 5.92 6.75
CA ASP A 22 6.06 5.76 6.22
C ASP A 22 5.90 4.27 5.86
N ASN A 23 5.40 3.49 6.82
CA ASN A 23 5.16 2.05 6.69
C ASN A 23 3.91 1.78 5.83
N ASN A 24 3.79 2.49 4.71
CA ASN A 24 2.71 2.32 3.77
C ASN A 24 2.90 1.00 3.01
N PRO A 25 2.02 -0.01 3.20
CA PRO A 25 2.18 -1.28 2.53
C PRO A 25 2.08 -1.15 1.00
N LEU A 26 1.40 -0.11 0.52
CA LEU A 26 1.13 0.10 -0.90
C LEU A 26 2.26 0.80 -1.65
N VAL A 27 3.20 1.48 -0.99
CA VAL A 27 4.31 2.16 -1.69
C VAL A 27 5.43 1.17 -1.97
N GLY A 28 5.90 1.12 -3.22
CA GLY A 28 6.99 0.24 -3.66
C GLY A 28 6.74 -0.39 -5.02
N GLN A 29 7.54 -1.41 -5.34
CA GLN A 29 7.42 -2.19 -6.57
C GLN A 29 6.73 -3.52 -6.33
N PHE A 30 5.94 -3.96 -7.30
CA PHE A 30 5.13 -5.16 -7.22
C PHE A 30 5.25 -5.96 -8.52
N GLY A 31 5.36 -7.28 -8.41
CA GLY A 31 5.32 -8.22 -9.53
C GLY A 31 4.13 -9.18 -9.41
N HIS A 32 4.04 -10.16 -10.29
CA HIS A 32 3.08 -11.28 -10.23
C HIS A 32 3.78 -12.59 -10.62
N ASP A 33 3.17 -13.74 -10.33
CA ASP A 33 3.79 -15.07 -10.53
C ASP A 33 3.96 -15.49 -12.01
N PHE A 34 3.60 -14.63 -12.97
CA PHE A 34 3.73 -14.90 -14.42
C PHE A 34 4.88 -14.14 -15.08
N THR A 35 5.73 -13.47 -14.30
CA THR A 35 6.96 -12.83 -14.80
C THR A 35 8.08 -13.84 -15.01
N GLN A 36 9.12 -13.47 -15.78
CA GLN A 36 10.25 -14.38 -16.02
C GLN A 36 11.07 -14.60 -14.74
N ARG A 37 11.18 -13.56 -13.90
CA ARG A 37 11.80 -13.66 -12.58
C ARG A 37 10.82 -13.26 -11.48
N LYS A 38 10.91 -13.95 -10.34
CA LYS A 38 10.02 -13.70 -9.19
C LYS A 38 10.15 -12.28 -8.62
N ASP A 39 11.32 -11.68 -8.76
CA ASP A 39 11.66 -10.32 -8.33
C ASP A 39 11.48 -9.29 -9.45
N GLU A 40 10.94 -9.67 -10.59
CA GLU A 40 10.70 -8.74 -11.70
C GLU A 40 9.53 -7.81 -11.37
N PRO A 41 9.78 -6.49 -11.26
CA PRO A 41 8.70 -5.53 -11.03
C PRO A 41 7.83 -5.42 -12.28
N VAL A 42 6.52 -5.26 -12.05
CA VAL A 42 5.50 -5.04 -13.09
C VAL A 42 4.75 -3.74 -12.82
N TRP A 43 4.50 -3.44 -11.55
CA TRP A 43 3.88 -2.19 -11.12
C TRP A 43 4.77 -1.47 -10.12
N GLU A 44 4.69 -0.15 -10.12
CA GLU A 44 5.30 0.72 -9.11
C GLU A 44 4.23 1.67 -8.58
N ILE A 45 4.15 1.77 -7.26
CA ILE A 45 3.36 2.80 -6.59
C ILE A 45 4.31 3.76 -5.89
N LYS A 46 4.18 5.03 -6.24
CA LYS A 46 4.82 6.15 -5.57
C LYS A 46 3.78 7.00 -4.86
N LYS A 47 4.23 7.67 -3.81
CA LYS A 47 3.43 8.62 -3.05
C LYS A 47 4.22 9.90 -2.90
N ASP A 48 3.62 11.02 -3.30
CA ASP A 48 4.16 12.37 -3.11
C ASP A 48 3.13 13.22 -2.34
N GLY A 49 3.44 13.49 -1.07
CA GLY A 49 2.47 14.06 -0.13
C GLY A 49 1.23 13.16 0.01
N ALA A 50 0.08 13.66 -0.45
CA ALA A 50 -1.19 12.95 -0.45
C ALA A 50 -1.53 12.25 -1.78
N GLN A 51 -0.75 12.50 -2.84
CA GLN A 51 -1.01 11.99 -4.19
C GLN A 51 -0.32 10.64 -4.36
N TYR A 52 -1.01 9.70 -4.98
CA TYR A 52 -0.40 8.45 -5.43
C TYR A 52 -0.19 8.47 -6.94
N GLN A 53 0.81 7.74 -7.37
CA GLN A 53 1.04 7.41 -8.76
C GLN A 53 1.17 5.91 -8.89
N LEU A 54 0.38 5.32 -9.79
CA LEU A 54 0.48 3.92 -10.18
C LEU A 54 1.06 3.85 -11.59
N ARG A 55 2.10 3.04 -11.78
CA ARG A 55 2.78 2.90 -13.06
C ARG A 55 3.03 1.44 -13.37
N SER A 56 2.63 0.99 -14.57
CA SER A 56 3.21 -0.21 -15.19
C SER A 56 4.66 0.08 -15.55
N VAL A 57 5.62 -0.76 -15.14
CA VAL A 57 7.05 -0.52 -15.40
C VAL A 57 7.49 -0.99 -16.78
N ALA A 58 6.56 -1.41 -17.64
CA ALA A 58 6.84 -1.76 -19.02
C ALA A 58 7.38 -0.56 -19.82
N PRO A 59 8.23 -0.78 -20.84
CA PRO A 59 8.77 0.32 -21.64
C PRO A 59 7.67 1.14 -22.32
N GLY A 60 7.75 2.47 -22.17
CA GLY A 60 6.82 3.41 -22.80
C GLY A 60 5.56 3.72 -21.97
N GLU A 61 5.35 3.03 -20.84
CA GLU A 61 4.22 3.30 -19.95
C GLU A 61 4.45 4.53 -19.07
N THR A 62 3.40 5.32 -18.90
CA THR A 62 3.41 6.53 -18.06
C THR A 62 2.79 6.26 -16.70
N ALA A 63 3.23 7.01 -15.70
CA ALA A 63 2.58 6.99 -14.40
C ALA A 63 1.19 7.61 -14.49
N GLN A 64 0.20 6.91 -13.97
CA GLN A 64 -1.17 7.37 -13.86
C GLN A 64 -1.40 7.94 -12.47
N ALA A 65 -2.16 9.04 -12.39
CA ALA A 65 -2.60 9.56 -11.11
C ALA A 65 -3.52 8.54 -10.43
N ALA A 66 -3.28 8.27 -9.16
CA ALA A 66 -4.06 7.34 -8.37
C ALA A 66 -4.40 7.97 -7.02
N HIS A 67 -5.44 7.45 -6.37
CA HIS A 67 -5.79 7.83 -5.01
C HIS A 67 -5.91 6.58 -4.14
N SER A 68 -5.86 6.79 -2.82
CA SER A 68 -6.27 5.74 -1.90
C SER A 68 -7.78 5.61 -1.98
N LEU A 69 -8.28 4.41 -2.28
CA LEU A 69 -9.72 4.18 -2.39
C LEU A 69 -10.38 4.39 -1.03
N SER A 70 -11.46 5.17 -1.03
CA SER A 70 -12.36 5.35 0.10
C SER A 70 -13.07 4.05 0.49
N ASP A 71 -13.66 4.02 1.69
CA ASP A 71 -14.44 2.88 2.16
C ASP A 71 -15.60 2.53 1.21
N ALA A 72 -16.24 3.55 0.63
CA ALA A 72 -17.34 3.36 -0.33
C ALA A 72 -16.84 2.72 -1.64
N GLU A 73 -15.70 3.16 -2.15
CA GLU A 73 -15.09 2.60 -3.36
C GLU A 73 -14.65 1.14 -3.13
N ARG A 74 -14.01 0.85 -2.00
CA ARG A 74 -13.62 -0.53 -1.65
C ARG A 74 -14.85 -1.42 -1.51
N ARG A 75 -15.90 -0.99 -0.79
CA ARG A 75 -17.15 -1.78 -0.69
C ARG A 75 -17.78 -2.04 -2.04
N LYS A 76 -17.86 -1.03 -2.90
CA LYS A 76 -18.41 -1.18 -4.26
C LYS A 76 -17.63 -2.20 -5.08
N PHE A 77 -16.30 -2.14 -5.03
CA PHE A 77 -15.45 -3.15 -5.70
C PHE A 77 -15.71 -4.56 -5.13
N TRP A 78 -15.72 -4.71 -3.80
CA TRP A 78 -16.00 -6.00 -3.15
C TRP A 78 -17.35 -6.60 -3.55
N GLN A 79 -18.39 -5.76 -3.66
CA GLN A 79 -19.71 -6.17 -4.14
C GLN A 79 -19.67 -6.64 -5.60
N THR A 80 -18.97 -5.92 -6.49
CA THR A 80 -18.77 -6.35 -7.89
C THR A 80 -18.09 -7.72 -7.97
N MET A 81 -17.13 -7.97 -7.08
CA MET A 81 -16.43 -9.25 -7.00
C MET A 81 -17.24 -10.36 -6.32
N SER A 82 -18.44 -10.06 -5.80
CA SER A 82 -19.25 -10.95 -4.97
C SER A 82 -18.48 -11.50 -3.76
N TRP A 83 -17.61 -10.68 -3.17
CA TRP A 83 -16.85 -11.02 -1.96
C TRP A 83 -17.61 -10.55 -0.69
N PRO A 84 -17.34 -11.13 0.49
CA PRO A 84 -17.96 -10.66 1.73
C PRO A 84 -17.64 -9.19 2.01
N GLU A 85 -18.66 -8.33 2.01
CA GLU A 85 -18.47 -6.86 2.05
C GLU A 85 -17.71 -6.39 3.30
N ASP A 86 -17.92 -7.04 4.44
CA ASP A 86 -17.27 -6.72 5.72
C ASP A 86 -15.73 -6.83 5.65
N THR A 87 -15.22 -7.66 4.75
CA THR A 87 -13.77 -7.83 4.55
C THR A 87 -13.11 -6.63 3.84
N SER A 88 -13.87 -5.79 3.15
CA SER A 88 -13.36 -4.59 2.47
C SER A 88 -12.77 -3.54 3.42
N ALA A 89 -13.24 -3.51 4.67
CA ALA A 89 -12.83 -2.51 5.66
C ALA A 89 -11.34 -2.64 6.04
N ALA A 90 -10.79 -3.86 6.01
CA ALA A 90 -9.39 -4.11 6.34
C ALA A 90 -8.44 -3.98 5.13
N ALA A 91 -8.98 -3.85 3.92
CA ALA A 91 -8.18 -3.67 2.73
C ALA A 91 -7.67 -2.23 2.61
N GLN A 92 -6.47 -2.08 2.06
CA GLN A 92 -5.93 -0.80 1.62
C GLN A 92 -5.70 -0.90 0.12
N CYS A 93 -6.20 0.06 -0.66
CA CYS A 93 -6.07 0.04 -2.11
C CYS A 93 -5.65 1.41 -2.64
N VAL A 94 -4.86 1.40 -3.71
CA VAL A 94 -4.48 2.58 -4.50
C VAL A 94 -4.79 2.30 -5.96
N GLY A 95 -5.45 3.24 -6.63
CA GLY A 95 -5.86 3.10 -8.03
C GLY A 95 -7.15 3.86 -8.31
N ASP A 96 -7.91 3.37 -9.28
CA ASP A 96 -9.24 3.84 -9.64
C ASP A 96 -10.19 2.64 -9.87
N SER A 97 -11.27 2.82 -10.66
CA SER A 97 -12.23 1.75 -10.97
C SER A 97 -11.74 0.75 -12.03
N GLU A 98 -10.70 1.09 -12.79
CA GLU A 98 -10.19 0.29 -13.91
C GLU A 98 -8.92 -0.47 -13.51
N HIS A 99 -8.05 0.17 -12.73
CA HIS A 99 -6.76 -0.36 -12.32
C HIS A 99 -6.51 -0.08 -10.84
N MET A 100 -6.27 -1.10 -10.04
CA MET A 100 -5.91 -0.90 -8.64
C MET A 100 -5.00 -1.98 -8.08
N LEU A 101 -4.15 -1.59 -7.15
CA LEU A 101 -3.39 -2.51 -6.31
C LEU A 101 -3.91 -2.44 -4.89
N CYS A 102 -4.18 -3.60 -4.32
CA CYS A 102 -4.70 -3.73 -2.98
C CYS A 102 -3.80 -4.59 -2.10
N PHE A 103 -3.67 -4.20 -0.84
CA PHE A 103 -3.19 -5.01 0.26
C PHE A 103 -4.39 -5.46 1.10
N VAL A 104 -4.50 -6.76 1.34
CA VAL A 104 -5.51 -7.37 2.21
C VAL A 104 -4.76 -8.23 3.24
N PRO A 105 -4.78 -7.87 4.54
CA PRO A 105 -4.09 -8.64 5.57
C PRO A 105 -4.48 -10.11 5.55
N ALA A 106 -3.52 -11.01 5.74
CA ALA A 106 -3.74 -12.46 5.68
C ALA A 106 -5.01 -12.94 6.42
N ALA A 107 -5.25 -12.46 7.65
CA ALA A 107 -6.42 -12.84 8.45
C ALA A 107 -7.77 -12.48 7.79
N THR A 108 -7.82 -11.41 7.01
CA THR A 108 -8.99 -10.99 6.23
C THR A 108 -9.03 -11.74 4.90
N ARG A 109 -7.88 -11.85 4.23
CA ARG A 109 -7.72 -12.52 2.94
C ARG A 109 -8.22 -13.97 2.96
N GLN A 110 -7.96 -14.68 4.06
CA GLN A 110 -8.42 -16.06 4.26
C GLN A 110 -9.95 -16.22 4.31
N LYS A 111 -10.70 -15.13 4.49
CA LYS A 111 -12.17 -15.13 4.48
C LYS A 111 -12.77 -14.90 3.10
N ILE A 112 -11.94 -14.60 2.10
CA ILE A 112 -12.37 -14.31 0.73
C ILE A 112 -11.97 -15.51 -0.14
N ASP A 113 -12.95 -16.24 -0.68
CA ASP A 113 -12.70 -17.54 -1.33
C ASP A 113 -11.69 -17.51 -2.47
N TRP A 114 -11.69 -16.44 -3.26
CA TRP A 114 -10.73 -16.27 -4.37
C TRP A 114 -9.32 -15.92 -3.87
N LEU A 115 -9.22 -15.11 -2.80
CA LEU A 115 -7.95 -14.64 -2.28
C LEU A 115 -7.30 -15.58 -1.26
N LYS A 116 -8.05 -16.49 -0.62
CA LYS A 116 -7.52 -17.36 0.45
C LYS A 116 -6.35 -18.24 -0.01
N SER A 117 -6.37 -18.66 -1.28
CA SER A 117 -5.30 -19.48 -1.89
C SER A 117 -4.08 -18.66 -2.30
N ASN A 118 -4.16 -17.33 -2.31
CA ASN A 118 -3.02 -16.50 -2.68
C ASN A 118 -1.88 -16.68 -1.66
N LYS A 119 -0.64 -16.62 -2.16
CA LYS A 119 0.58 -16.69 -1.34
C LYS A 119 1.02 -15.32 -0.84
N SER A 120 0.39 -14.28 -1.36
CA SER A 120 0.66 -12.89 -1.07
C SER A 120 -0.59 -12.21 -0.55
N ASP A 121 -0.38 -11.20 0.29
CA ASP A 121 -1.43 -10.32 0.79
C ASP A 121 -1.75 -9.19 -0.20
N TYR A 122 -1.12 -9.18 -1.38
CA TYR A 122 -1.36 -8.21 -2.43
C TYR A 122 -2.10 -8.82 -3.62
N PHE A 123 -2.98 -8.03 -4.24
CA PHE A 123 -3.53 -8.31 -5.55
C PHE A 123 -3.55 -7.05 -6.40
N TYR A 124 -3.47 -7.25 -7.71
CA TYR A 124 -3.74 -6.22 -8.70
C TYR A 124 -5.07 -6.55 -9.38
N TYR A 125 -5.86 -5.53 -9.70
CA TYR A 125 -7.06 -5.67 -10.51
C TYR A 125 -6.92 -4.80 -11.76
N ASP A 126 -7.36 -5.38 -12.86
CA ASP A 126 -7.52 -4.76 -14.15
C ASP A 126 -8.93 -5.04 -14.65
N GLN A 127 -9.65 -4.05 -15.17
CA GLN A 127 -11.01 -4.27 -15.66
C GLN A 127 -11.07 -5.26 -16.84
N ALA A 128 -10.02 -5.34 -17.67
CA ALA A 128 -9.97 -6.26 -18.80
C ALA A 128 -9.42 -7.64 -18.42
N ALA A 129 -8.44 -7.70 -17.52
CA ALA A 129 -7.77 -8.96 -17.14
C ALA A 129 -8.28 -9.59 -15.84
N GLY A 130 -9.10 -8.87 -15.07
CA GLY A 130 -9.60 -9.30 -13.77
C GLY A 130 -8.59 -9.17 -12.64
N VAL A 131 -8.79 -9.94 -11.58
CA VAL A 131 -7.91 -9.94 -10.40
C VAL A 131 -6.73 -10.88 -10.62
N MET A 132 -5.54 -10.41 -10.27
CA MET A 132 -4.29 -11.16 -10.31
C MET A 132 -3.58 -11.07 -8.96
N GLN A 133 -2.97 -12.16 -8.51
CA GLN A 133 -2.09 -12.10 -7.34
C GLN A 133 -0.89 -11.19 -7.67
N ALA A 134 -0.63 -10.24 -6.78
CA ALA A 134 0.56 -9.39 -6.84
C ALA A 134 1.48 -9.76 -5.67
N GLN A 135 2.77 -9.43 -5.75
CA GLN A 135 3.71 -9.59 -4.67
C GLN A 135 4.64 -8.39 -4.61
N LYS A 136 4.91 -7.90 -3.39
CA LYS A 136 5.87 -6.81 -3.21
C LYS A 136 7.27 -7.34 -3.49
N VAL A 137 8.00 -6.66 -4.37
CA VAL A 137 9.40 -6.98 -4.66
C VAL A 137 10.25 -6.36 -3.55
N ALA A 138 11.04 -7.19 -2.87
CA ALA A 138 12.01 -6.72 -1.89
C ALA A 138 13.25 -6.17 -2.60
N HIS A 139 13.71 -4.99 -2.18
CA HIS A 139 15.02 -4.45 -2.53
C HIS A 139 16.04 -4.80 -1.46
#